data_AF-Q9GLK6-F1
#
_entry.id   AF-Q9GLK6-F1
#
_cell.length_a   1.000
_cell.length_b   1.000
_cell.length_c   1.000
_cell.angle_alpha   90.00
_cell.angle_beta   90.00
_cell.angle_gamma   90.00
#
_symmetry.space_group_name_H-M   'P 1'
#
loop_
_entity.id
_entity.type
_entity.pdbx_description
1 polymer ?
#
loop_
_entity_poly.entity_id
_entity_poly.type
_entity_poly.pdbx_seq_one_letter_code
_entity_poly.pdbx_strand_id
1 'polypeptide(L)'
;CNLTFGPEYTVCPGMDVCARLWCAVVRQGQMVCLTKKLPAVEGTPCGKGRICLQGKCADKTKKKYYSTSSHGNWGSWGPWGQCSRSCGGGVQFAYRHCNNPAPRNSGR
;
A
#
# COMPACT_ATOMS: atom_id res chain seq x y z
N CYS A 1 6.88 -5.08 -4.30
CA CYS A 1 7.49 -6.02 -5.26
C CYS A 1 7.53 -7.43 -4.69
N ASN A 2 8.23 -7.67 -3.57
CA ASN A 2 8.23 -8.96 -2.88
C ASN A 2 6.82 -9.58 -2.71
N LEU A 3 5.91 -8.86 -2.06
CA LEU A 3 4.52 -9.33 -1.83
C LEU A 3 3.69 -9.55 -3.10
N THR A 4 4.10 -9.00 -4.25
CA THR A 4 3.29 -8.97 -5.48
C THR A 4 3.75 -9.97 -6.53
N PHE A 5 5.08 -10.15 -6.63
CA PHE A 5 5.74 -10.94 -7.67
C PHE A 5 6.71 -11.98 -7.10
N GLY A 6 7.08 -11.90 -5.82
CA GLY A 6 8.01 -12.82 -5.16
C GLY A 6 9.31 -12.16 -4.68
N PRO A 7 10.10 -12.87 -3.84
CA PRO A 7 11.24 -12.30 -3.12
C PRO A 7 12.38 -11.81 -4.02
N GLU A 8 12.47 -12.33 -5.24
CA GLU A 8 13.51 -11.95 -6.22
C GLU A 8 13.22 -10.60 -6.91
N TYR A 9 12.04 -10.04 -6.70
CA TYR A 9 11.62 -8.80 -7.34
C TYR A 9 11.92 -7.58 -6.47
N THR A 10 12.74 -6.68 -7.01
CA THR A 10 13.07 -5.38 -6.42
C THR A 10 12.30 -4.25 -7.12
N VAL A 11 12.47 -3.00 -6.68
CA VAL A 11 11.84 -1.85 -7.36
C VAL A 11 12.62 -1.51 -8.63
N CYS A 12 11.91 -1.32 -9.75
CA CYS A 12 12.54 -0.99 -11.02
C CYS A 12 13.14 0.42 -11.01
N PRO A 13 14.44 0.60 -11.37
CA PRO A 13 15.06 1.91 -11.50
C PRO A 13 14.44 2.75 -12.62
N GLY A 14 14.41 4.08 -12.46
CA GLY A 14 14.09 5.03 -13.54
C GLY A 14 12.60 5.17 -13.91
N MET A 15 11.71 4.37 -13.33
CA MET A 15 10.26 4.47 -13.57
C MET A 15 9.56 5.34 -12.52
N ASP A 16 8.44 5.97 -12.88
CA ASP A 16 7.58 6.67 -11.92
C ASP A 16 6.84 5.66 -11.03
N VAL A 17 7.51 5.32 -9.91
CA VAL A 17 7.03 4.38 -8.90
C VAL A 17 5.69 4.82 -8.31
N CYS A 18 5.43 6.13 -8.21
CA CYS A 18 4.26 6.65 -7.53
C CYS A 18 2.98 6.54 -8.37
N ALA A 19 3.08 6.74 -9.68
CA ALA A 19 1.97 6.51 -10.60
C ALA A 19 1.67 5.01 -10.76
N ARG A 20 2.71 4.19 -10.88
CA ARG A 20 2.60 2.74 -11.04
C ARG A 20 3.76 2.03 -10.37
N LEU A 21 3.48 1.01 -9.58
CA LEU A 21 4.51 0.16 -9.02
C LEU A 21 5.14 -0.69 -10.13
N TRP A 22 6.42 -0.46 -10.39
CA TRP A 22 7.26 -1.25 -11.29
C TRP A 22 8.26 -2.08 -10.50
N CYS A 23 8.29 -3.38 -10.77
CA CYS A 23 9.12 -4.34 -10.08
C CYS A 23 10.07 -5.01 -11.05
N ALA A 24 11.36 -4.99 -10.75
CA ALA A 24 12.41 -5.55 -11.57
C ALA A 24 12.86 -6.92 -11.05
N VAL A 25 13.21 -7.80 -11.98
CA VAL A 25 13.97 -9.04 -11.72
C VAL A 25 15.07 -9.15 -12.76
N VAL A 26 16.24 -9.70 -12.39
CA VAL A 26 17.33 -9.97 -13.34
C VAL A 26 17.24 -11.42 -13.79
N ARG A 27 17.03 -11.65 -15.09
CA ARG A 27 17.05 -12.99 -15.71
C ARG A 27 18.10 -13.01 -16.79
N GLN A 28 19.05 -13.96 -16.71
CA GLN A 28 20.11 -14.14 -17.71
C GLN A 28 20.88 -12.84 -18.03
N GLY A 29 21.15 -12.01 -17.02
CA GLY A 29 21.85 -10.72 -17.18
C GLY A 29 20.99 -9.57 -17.70
N GLN A 30 19.72 -9.81 -18.02
CA GLN A 30 18.78 -8.78 -18.47
C GLN A 30 17.81 -8.39 -17.35
N MET A 31 17.68 -7.08 -17.09
CA MET A 31 16.69 -6.55 -16.14
C MET A 31 15.33 -6.46 -16.82
N VAL A 32 14.32 -7.13 -16.25
CA VAL A 32 12.94 -7.09 -16.73
C VAL A 32 12.07 -6.40 -15.69
N CYS A 33 11.37 -5.35 -16.09
CA CYS A 33 10.44 -4.61 -15.22
C CYS A 33 8.98 -4.97 -15.52
N LEU A 34 8.26 -5.44 -14.49
CA LEU A 34 6.86 -5.83 -14.53
C LEU A 34 6.02 -4.87 -13.69
N THR A 35 4.76 -4.66 -14.07
CA THR A 35 3.79 -3.88 -13.29
C THR A 35 2.43 -4.55 -13.30
N LYS A 36 1.71 -4.50 -12.17
CA LYS A 36 0.29 -4.90 -12.08
C LYS A 36 -0.67 -3.70 -12.21
N LYS A 37 -0.20 -2.55 -12.71
CA LYS A 37 -0.95 -1.28 -12.83
C LYS A 37 -1.51 -0.73 -11.50
N LEU A 38 -1.00 -1.19 -10.36
CA LEU A 38 -1.34 -0.67 -9.05
C LEU A 38 -0.48 0.56 -8.75
N PRO A 39 -1.04 1.65 -8.18
CA PRO A 39 -0.23 2.75 -7.67
C PRO A 39 0.64 2.24 -6.52
N ALA A 40 1.82 2.83 -6.32
CA ALA A 40 2.59 2.54 -5.12
C ALA A 40 1.83 3.03 -3.87
N VAL A 41 2.03 2.32 -2.76
CA VAL A 41 1.47 2.73 -1.48
C VAL A 41 2.05 4.07 -1.06
N GLU A 42 1.23 4.90 -0.42
CA GLU A 42 1.67 6.17 0.16
C GLU A 42 2.87 5.95 1.09
N GLY A 43 3.86 6.83 1.02
CA GLY A 43 5.10 6.67 1.79
C GLY A 43 6.18 5.80 1.12
N THR A 44 5.88 5.15 -0.01
CA THR A 44 6.89 4.41 -0.78
C THR A 44 8.04 5.36 -1.16
N PRO A 45 9.30 5.01 -0.89
CA PRO A 45 10.43 5.84 -1.28
C PRO A 45 10.54 5.90 -2.80
N CYS A 46 10.56 7.10 -3.36
CA CYS A 46 10.68 7.35 -4.79
C CYS A 46 11.97 8.10 -5.17
N GLY A 47 12.81 8.43 -4.19
CA GLY A 47 14.10 9.08 -4.40
C GLY A 47 14.76 9.48 -3.08
N LYS A 48 15.93 10.11 -3.15
CA LYS A 48 16.66 10.58 -1.97
C LYS A 48 15.84 11.62 -1.20
N GLY A 49 15.31 11.22 -0.04
CA GLY A 49 14.45 12.07 0.78
C GLY A 49 13.06 12.34 0.19
N ARG A 50 12.59 11.53 -0.77
CA ARG A 50 11.27 11.71 -1.39
C ARG A 50 10.42 10.45 -1.25
N ILE A 51 9.12 10.64 -1.11
CA ILE A 51 8.13 9.57 -0.96
C ILE A 51 6.91 9.78 -1.86
N CYS A 52 6.21 8.71 -2.17
CA CYS A 52 4.97 8.77 -2.92
C CYS A 52 3.83 9.34 -2.06
N LEU A 53 3.23 10.42 -2.53
CA LEU A 53 2.04 11.03 -1.95
C LEU A 53 1.04 11.41 -3.04
N GLN A 54 -0.20 10.93 -2.92
CA GLN A 54 -1.28 11.09 -3.90
C GLN A 54 -0.83 10.69 -5.33
N GLY A 55 -0.07 9.61 -5.44
CA GLY A 55 0.48 9.13 -6.72
C GLY A 55 1.60 9.98 -7.33
N LYS A 56 2.15 10.96 -6.59
CA LYS A 56 3.28 11.79 -7.02
C LYS A 56 4.48 11.64 -6.10
N CYS A 57 5.68 11.76 -6.65
CA CYS A 57 6.90 11.77 -5.85
C CYS A 57 7.09 13.14 -5.17
N ALA A 58 6.92 13.19 -3.86
CA ALA A 58 6.95 14.41 -3.06
C ALA A 58 8.12 14.41 -2.07
N ASP A 59 8.66 15.59 -1.77
CA ASP A 59 9.80 15.73 -0.85
C ASP A 59 9.37 15.56 0.62
N LYS A 60 10.06 14.68 1.34
CA LYS A 60 9.78 14.34 2.74
C LYS A 60 10.04 15.52 3.68
N THR A 61 10.92 16.45 3.30
CA THR A 61 11.32 17.59 4.12
C THR A 61 10.33 18.77 4.05
N LYS A 62 9.45 18.77 3.05
CA LYS A 62 8.47 19.86 2.89
C LYS A 62 7.33 19.67 3.87
N LYS A 63 7.30 20.53 4.91
CA LYS A 63 6.26 20.62 5.96
C LYS A 63 4.83 20.51 5.41
N LYS A 64 4.55 21.06 4.22
CA LYS A 64 3.25 20.95 3.54
C LYS A 64 2.70 19.51 3.39
N TYR A 65 3.57 18.51 3.38
CA TYR A 65 3.20 17.10 3.18
C TYR A 65 3.21 16.25 4.47
N TYR A 66 3.87 16.74 5.53
CA TYR A 66 4.07 16.03 6.81
C TYR A 66 3.48 16.75 8.04
N SER A 67 3.06 18.01 7.90
CA SER A 67 2.65 18.83 9.04
C SER A 67 1.28 18.46 9.62
N THR A 68 0.52 17.59 8.95
CA THR A 68 -0.76 17.11 9.46
C THR A 68 -0.65 15.60 9.65
N SER A 69 -0.42 15.19 10.89
CA SER A 69 -0.73 13.84 11.35
C SER A 69 -2.23 13.61 11.16
N SER A 70 -2.61 12.54 10.47
CA SER A 70 -4.01 12.15 10.33
C SER A 70 -4.18 10.84 11.05
N HIS A 71 -4.99 10.84 12.11
CA HIS A 71 -5.38 9.63 12.80
C HIS A 71 -6.18 8.72 11.88
N GLY A 72 -5.99 7.42 12.07
CA GLY A 72 -6.74 6.41 11.37
C GLY A 72 -8.15 6.33 11.93
N ASN A 73 -9.14 6.11 11.07
CA ASN A 73 -10.49 5.80 11.51
C ASN A 73 -10.95 4.50 10.87
N TRP A 74 -11.75 3.76 11.64
CA TRP A 74 -12.41 2.57 11.15
C TRP A 74 -13.39 2.92 10.02
N GLY A 75 -13.22 2.25 8.89
CA GLY A 75 -14.23 2.19 7.84
C GLY A 75 -15.45 1.41 8.31
N SER A 76 -16.49 1.44 7.47
CA SER A 76 -17.72 0.68 7.70
C SER A 76 -17.44 -0.81 7.86
N TRP A 77 -18.29 -1.49 8.62
CA TRP A 77 -18.31 -2.94 8.66
C TRP A 77 -18.61 -3.50 7.27
N GLY A 78 -17.84 -4.51 6.87
CA GLY A 78 -18.17 -5.37 5.74
C GLY A 78 -19.40 -6.24 6.02
N PRO A 79 -19.86 -6.99 5.02
CA PRO A 79 -20.97 -7.92 5.21
C PRO A 79 -20.62 -8.98 6.26
N TRP A 80 -21.63 -9.46 6.96
CA TRP A 80 -21.49 -10.61 7.86
C TRP A 80 -21.10 -11.85 7.07
N GLY A 81 -20.11 -12.57 7.59
CA GLY A 81 -19.72 -13.88 7.10
C GLY A 81 -20.77 -14.95 7.39
N GLN A 82 -20.53 -16.13 6.84
CA GLN A 82 -21.38 -17.30 7.10
C GLN A 82 -21.36 -17.67 8.58
N CYS A 83 -22.48 -18.22 9.07
CA CYS A 83 -22.53 -18.74 10.42
C CYS A 83 -21.57 -19.92 10.55
N SER A 84 -20.79 -19.96 11.64
CA SER A 84 -19.84 -21.05 11.88
C SER A 84 -20.50 -22.43 12.00
N ARG A 85 -21.81 -22.49 12.24
CA ARG A 85 -22.60 -23.73 12.37
C ARG A 85 -23.98 -23.56 11.76
N SER A 86 -24.53 -24.64 11.23
CA SER A 86 -25.91 -24.69 10.71
C SER A 86 -26.97 -24.92 11.78
N CYS A 87 -26.61 -25.43 12.97
CA CYS A 87 -27.51 -25.63 14.10
C CYS A 87 -26.79 -25.50 15.45
N GLY A 88 -27.57 -25.35 16.53
CA GLY A 88 -27.06 -25.36 17.90
C GLY A 88 -26.38 -24.06 18.37
N GLY A 89 -26.62 -22.94 17.68
CA GLY A 89 -25.99 -21.64 17.95
C GLY A 89 -24.58 -21.54 17.34
N GLY A 90 -24.33 -20.49 16.58
CA GLY A 90 -23.04 -20.24 15.93
C GLY A 90 -22.66 -18.77 15.98
N VAL A 91 -21.46 -18.45 15.47
CA VAL A 91 -20.92 -17.09 15.46
C VAL A 91 -20.77 -16.65 14.01
N GLN A 92 -21.10 -15.39 13.76
CA GLN A 92 -20.82 -14.70 12.50
C GLN A 92 -19.75 -13.64 12.74
N PHE A 93 -18.85 -13.50 11.77
CA PHE A 93 -17.77 -12.52 11.82
C PHE A 93 -18.01 -11.45 10.76
N ALA A 94 -17.73 -10.20 11.10
CA ALA A 94 -17.61 -9.11 10.14
C ALA A 94 -16.23 -8.48 10.31
N TYR A 95 -15.70 -7.92 9.23
CA TYR A 95 -14.41 -7.24 9.22
C TYR A 95 -14.59 -5.77 8.87
N ARG A 96 -13.72 -4.92 9.40
CA ARG A 96 -13.60 -3.52 9.02
C ARG A 96 -12.12 -3.15 8.91
N HIS A 97 -11.82 -2.14 8.12
CA HIS A 97 -10.45 -1.69 7.88
C HIS A 97 -10.21 -0.31 8.48
N CYS A 98 -9.00 -0.02 8.96
CA CYS A 98 -8.63 1.33 9.43
C CYS A 98 -8.21 2.18 8.22
N ASN A 99 -9.19 2.61 7.43
CA ASN A 99 -8.96 3.28 6.15
C ASN A 99 -9.88 4.48 5.87
N ASN A 100 -10.66 4.97 6.85
CA ASN A 100 -11.63 6.05 6.64
C ASN A 100 -11.47 7.26 7.59
N PRO A 101 -10.35 8.01 7.56
CA PRO A 101 -9.21 7.88 6.64
C PRO A 101 -8.15 6.90 7.17
N ALA A 102 -7.23 6.47 6.29
CA ALA A 102 -6.06 5.71 6.71
C ALA A 102 -5.11 6.60 7.55
N PRO A 103 -4.44 6.05 8.57
CA PRO A 103 -3.48 6.80 9.37
C PRO A 103 -2.31 7.28 8.50
N ARG A 104 -1.90 8.54 8.69
CA ARG A 104 -0.80 9.18 7.95
C ARG A 104 0.10 9.97 8.90
N ASN A 105 1.38 10.08 8.56
CA ASN A 105 2.36 10.92 9.27
C ASN A 105 2.40 10.67 10.79
N SER A 106 2.57 9.41 11.19
CA SER A 106 2.53 8.95 12.60
C SER A 106 1.17 9.06 13.29
N GLY A 107 0.09 9.26 12.53
CA GLY A 107 -1.27 9.09 13.01
C GLY A 107 -1.51 7.66 13.50
N ARG A 108 -2.24 7.56 14.60
CA ARG A 108 -2.71 6.29 15.19
C ARG A 108 -4.15 6.05 14.80
#